data_AF-A0A3Q8V3F0-F1
#
_entry.id   AF-A0A3Q8V3F0-F1
#
_cell.length_a   1.000
_cell.length_b   1.000
_cell.length_c   1.000
_cell.angle_alpha   90.00
_cell.angle_beta   90.00
_cell.angle_gamma   90.00
#
_symmetry.space_group_name_H-M   'P 1'
#
loop_
_entity.id
_entity.type
_entity.pdbx_description
1 polymer ?
#
loop_
_entity_poly.entity_id
_entity_poly.type
_entity_poly.pdbx_seq_one_letter_code
_entity_poly.pdbx_strand_id
1 'polypeptide(L)'
;MSDLKKDAEALHKAASALGKAEDHTRKPLHDFKAASHDLSAFGVLGSLMSAKDDIQDGMDTIAKLTKDLHKEWEAEAKFMDDVSDAFDLLDVLLSAAARAKKG
;
A
#
# COMPACT_ATOMS: atom_id res chain seq x y z
N MET A 1 5.62 -4.36 29.99
CA MET A 1 5.25 -5.62 29.30
C MET A 1 3.89 -5.51 28.62
N SER A 2 2.87 -4.85 29.18
CA SER A 2 1.58 -4.67 28.46
C SER A 2 1.66 -3.85 27.18
N ASP A 3 2.71 -3.03 27.02
CA ASP A 3 2.74 -2.03 25.95
C ASP A 3 3.31 -2.62 24.65
N LEU A 4 4.40 -3.40 24.70
CA LEU A 4 4.97 -4.06 23.52
C LEU A 4 3.98 -4.96 22.78
N LYS A 5 3.22 -5.78 23.53
CA LYS A 5 2.21 -6.65 22.93
C LYS A 5 1.06 -5.86 22.30
N LYS A 6 0.62 -4.78 22.93
CA LYS A 6 -0.41 -3.89 22.35
C LYS A 6 0.11 -3.18 21.10
N ASP A 7 1.37 -2.76 21.11
CA ASP A 7 2.01 -2.11 19.98
C ASP A 7 2.17 -3.08 18.80
N ALA A 8 2.54 -4.35 19.06
CA ALA A 8 2.56 -5.41 18.06
C ALA A 8 1.16 -5.63 17.43
N GLU A 9 0.13 -5.82 18.26
CA GLU A 9 -1.26 -5.98 17.78
C GLU A 9 -1.73 -4.77 16.94
N ALA A 10 -1.35 -3.55 17.33
CA ALA A 10 -1.67 -2.33 16.60
C ALA A 10 -0.94 -2.25 15.25
N LEU A 11 0.35 -2.59 15.22
CA LEU A 11 1.17 -2.62 14.00
C LEU A 11 0.64 -3.66 13.01
N HIS A 12 0.36 -4.88 13.47
CA HIS A 12 -0.21 -5.93 12.63
C HIS A 12 -1.56 -5.54 12.04
N LYS A 13 -2.42 -4.88 12.84
CA LYS A 13 -3.71 -4.37 12.35
C LYS A 13 -3.53 -3.31 11.27
N ALA A 14 -2.57 -2.41 11.45
CA ALA A 14 -2.29 -1.35 10.50
C ALA A 14 -1.63 -1.90 9.21
N ALA A 15 -0.72 -2.87 9.31
CA ALA A 15 -0.19 -3.62 8.18
C ALA A 15 -1.30 -4.28 7.35
N SER A 16 -2.22 -4.98 8.02
CA SER A 16 -3.37 -5.61 7.36
C SER A 16 -4.30 -4.61 6.67
N ALA A 17 -4.50 -3.43 7.28
CA ALA A 17 -5.30 -2.37 6.68
C ALA A 17 -4.60 -1.77 5.44
N LEU A 18 -3.30 -1.54 5.53
CA LEU A 18 -2.49 -0.97 4.45
C LEU A 18 -2.38 -1.94 3.27
N GLY A 19 -2.22 -3.24 3.51
CA GLY A 19 -2.24 -4.27 2.46
C GLY A 19 -3.57 -4.33 1.67
N LYS A 20 -4.68 -3.87 2.26
CA LYS A 20 -5.99 -3.79 1.59
C LYS A 20 -6.19 -2.48 0.81
N ALA A 21 -5.31 -1.50 0.95
CA ALA A 21 -5.42 -0.23 0.23
C ALA A 21 -5.39 -0.42 -1.30
N GLU A 22 -4.67 -1.44 -1.77
CA GLU A 22 -4.66 -1.83 -3.18
C GLU A 22 -6.04 -2.26 -3.67
N ASP A 23 -6.80 -3.03 -2.89
CA ASP A 23 -8.12 -3.53 -3.26
C ASP A 23 -9.10 -2.39 -3.56
N HIS A 24 -8.99 -1.28 -2.83
CA HIS A 24 -9.82 -0.09 -3.01
C HIS A 24 -9.54 0.67 -4.31
N THR A 25 -8.35 0.50 -4.88
CA THR A 25 -7.87 1.30 -6.01
C THR A 25 -7.62 0.46 -7.27
N ARG A 26 -7.58 -0.87 -7.16
CA ARG A 26 -7.35 -1.80 -8.28
C ARG A 26 -8.38 -1.68 -9.40
N LYS A 27 -9.68 -1.73 -9.07
CA LYS A 27 -10.75 -1.57 -10.07
C LYS A 27 -10.78 -0.16 -10.67
N PRO A 28 -10.76 0.94 -9.88
CA PRO A 28 -10.65 2.28 -10.43
C PRO A 28 -9.45 2.46 -11.37
N LEU A 29 -8.27 1.94 -11.01
CA LEU A 29 -7.06 2.02 -11.85
C LEU A 29 -7.22 1.24 -13.15
N HIS A 30 -7.83 0.06 -13.11
CA HIS A 30 -8.13 -0.74 -14.29
C HIS A 30 -9.08 0.03 -15.24
N ASP A 31 -10.20 0.52 -14.71
CA ASP A 31 -11.22 1.22 -15.50
C ASP A 31 -10.66 2.52 -16.09
N PHE A 32 -9.79 3.22 -15.34
CA PHE A 32 -9.11 4.41 -15.80
C PHE A 32 -8.13 4.14 -16.95
N LYS A 33 -7.36 3.05 -16.88
CA LYS A 33 -6.48 2.62 -18.00
C LYS A 33 -7.27 2.22 -19.24
N ALA A 34 -8.39 1.54 -19.06
CA ALA A 34 -9.28 1.19 -20.18
C ALA A 34 -9.81 2.46 -20.88
N ALA A 35 -10.24 3.46 -20.11
CA ALA A 35 -10.69 4.74 -20.65
C ALA A 35 -9.57 5.52 -21.38
N SER A 36 -8.32 5.46 -20.90
CA SER A 36 -7.16 6.03 -21.59
C SER A 36 -6.96 5.40 -22.98
N HIS A 37 -7.09 4.07 -23.06
CA HIS A 37 -7.06 3.36 -24.34
C HIS A 37 -8.23 3.75 -25.27
N ASP A 38 -9.43 3.93 -24.75
CA ASP A 38 -10.58 4.37 -25.57
C ASP A 38 -10.38 5.80 -26.12
N LEU A 39 -9.78 6.70 -25.33
CA LEU A 39 -9.38 8.02 -25.81
C LEU A 39 -8.38 7.91 -26.95
N SER A 40 -7.37 7.04 -26.82
CA SER A 40 -6.38 6.80 -27.88
C SER A 40 -7.03 6.36 -29.20
N ALA A 41 -8.18 5.67 -29.15
CA ALA A 41 -8.93 5.19 -30.31
C ALA A 41 -9.77 6.27 -31.03
N PHE A 42 -10.05 7.42 -30.40
CA PHE A 42 -10.72 8.53 -31.08
C PHE A 42 -9.80 9.15 -32.13
N GLY A 43 -10.19 9.03 -33.41
CA GLY A 43 -9.48 9.60 -34.56
C GLY A 43 -9.50 11.13 -34.64
N VAL A 44 -8.68 11.67 -35.56
CA VAL A 44 -8.19 13.06 -35.66
C VAL A 44 -9.29 14.12 -35.79
N LEU A 45 -9.39 15.00 -34.79
CA LEU A 45 -10.11 16.28 -34.86
C LEU A 45 -9.26 17.46 -34.34
N GLY A 46 -8.16 17.81 -35.03
CA GLY A 46 -7.47 19.09 -34.86
C GLY A 46 -7.01 19.42 -33.43
N SER A 47 -7.33 20.62 -32.90
CA SER A 47 -6.96 21.07 -31.53
C SER A 47 -7.45 20.16 -30.40
N LEU A 48 -8.40 19.27 -30.69
CA LEU A 48 -8.85 18.22 -29.79
C LEU A 48 -7.77 17.14 -29.57
N MET A 49 -6.81 16.98 -30.49
CA MET A 49 -5.69 16.04 -30.38
C MET A 49 -4.70 16.45 -29.30
N SER A 50 -4.24 17.71 -29.27
CA SER A 50 -3.28 18.14 -28.24
C SER A 50 -3.88 18.03 -26.84
N ALA A 51 -5.15 18.42 -26.67
CA ALA A 51 -5.85 18.24 -25.41
C ALA A 51 -6.06 16.76 -25.06
N LYS A 52 -6.33 15.90 -26.05
CA LYS A 52 -6.43 14.45 -25.86
C LYS A 52 -5.09 13.86 -25.42
N ASP A 53 -4.00 14.21 -26.08
CA ASP A 53 -2.66 13.71 -25.80
C ASP A 53 -2.22 14.13 -24.38
N ASP A 54 -2.44 15.40 -24.00
CA ASP A 54 -2.17 15.90 -22.65
C ASP A 54 -3.00 15.16 -21.59
N ILE A 55 -4.27 14.88 -21.88
CA ILE A 55 -5.15 14.11 -20.99
C ILE A 55 -4.63 12.67 -20.87
N GLN A 56 -4.28 12.03 -21.98
CA GLN A 56 -3.80 10.65 -22.00
C GLN A 56 -2.49 10.52 -21.22
N ASP A 57 -1.54 11.43 -21.41
CA ASP A 57 -0.28 11.48 -20.67
C ASP A 57 -0.51 11.70 -19.16
N GLY A 58 -1.47 12.57 -18.81
CA GLY A 58 -1.90 12.76 -17.43
C GLY A 58 -2.49 11.50 -16.82
N MET A 59 -3.32 10.77 -17.58
CA MET A 59 -3.90 9.50 -17.15
C MET A 59 -2.82 8.44 -16.94
N ASP A 60 -1.88 8.29 -17.87
CA ASP A 60 -0.79 7.33 -17.75
C ASP A 60 0.12 7.65 -16.56
N THR A 61 0.39 8.93 -16.32
CA THR A 61 1.16 9.40 -15.16
C THR A 61 0.47 9.05 -13.84
N ILE A 62 -0.83 9.33 -13.70
CA ILE A 62 -1.61 8.99 -12.50
C ILE A 62 -1.68 7.47 -12.30
N ALA A 63 -1.82 6.72 -13.39
CA ALA A 63 -1.88 5.27 -13.36
C ALA A 63 -0.55 4.66 -12.90
N LYS A 64 0.59 5.24 -13.33
CA LYS A 64 1.92 4.85 -12.87
C LYS A 64 2.14 5.21 -11.41
N LEU A 65 1.80 6.45 -11.01
CA LEU A 65 1.88 6.90 -9.62
C LEU A 65 1.10 5.97 -8.68
N THR A 66 -0.13 5.61 -9.05
CA THR A 66 -0.97 4.71 -8.24
C THR A 66 -0.33 3.33 -8.10
N LYS A 67 0.29 2.80 -9.17
CA LYS A 67 1.02 1.52 -9.13
C LYS A 67 2.27 1.59 -8.24
N ASP A 68 2.97 2.71 -8.24
CA ASP A 68 4.15 2.89 -7.38
C ASP A 68 3.73 3.04 -5.91
N LEU A 69 2.63 3.74 -5.63
CA LEU A 69 2.00 3.77 -4.29
C LEU A 69 1.59 2.37 -3.80
N HIS A 70 1.08 1.50 -4.67
CA HIS A 70 0.78 0.10 -4.30
C HIS A 70 2.01 -0.63 -3.77
N LYS A 71 3.17 -0.46 -4.42
CA LYS A 71 4.43 -1.08 -3.98
C LYS A 71 4.89 -0.51 -2.65
N GLU A 72 4.75 0.80 -2.46
CA GLU A 72 5.10 1.46 -1.20
C GLU A 72 4.21 0.97 -0.06
N TRP A 73 2.91 0.83 -0.28
CA TRP A 73 1.98 0.27 0.71
C TRP A 73 2.28 -1.18 1.04
N GLU A 74 2.60 -2.01 0.04
CA GLU A 74 3.00 -3.41 0.26
C GLU A 74 4.30 -3.49 1.08
N ALA A 75 5.31 -2.68 0.73
CA ALA A 75 6.58 -2.64 1.43
C ALA A 75 6.43 -2.17 2.88
N GLU A 76 5.63 -1.11 3.10
CA GLU A 76 5.36 -0.59 4.43
C GLU A 76 4.54 -1.58 5.26
N ALA A 77 3.51 -2.21 4.69
CA ALA A 77 2.74 -3.24 5.38
C ALA A 77 3.64 -4.39 5.83
N LYS A 78 4.54 -4.85 4.95
CA LYS A 78 5.53 -5.86 5.28
C LYS A 78 6.48 -5.42 6.40
N PHE A 79 6.98 -4.19 6.34
CA PHE A 79 7.85 -3.64 7.38
C PHE A 79 7.14 -3.58 8.74
N MET A 80 5.86 -3.16 8.77
CA MET A 80 5.06 -3.11 9.98
C MET A 80 4.82 -4.50 10.59
N ASP A 81 4.57 -5.52 9.76
CA ASP A 81 4.49 -6.92 10.21
C ASP A 81 5.82 -7.41 10.79
N ASP A 82 6.95 -7.13 10.10
CA ASP A 82 8.29 -7.52 10.57
C ASP A 82 8.61 -6.86 11.95
N VAL A 83 8.18 -5.61 12.18
CA VAL A 83 8.33 -4.92 13.48
C VAL A 83 7.40 -5.51 14.54
N SER A 84 6.16 -5.85 14.18
CA SER A 84 5.21 -6.51 15.08
C SER A 84 5.78 -7.85 15.60
N ASP A 85 6.31 -8.67 14.70
CA ASP A 85 6.92 -9.96 15.05
C ASP A 85 8.13 -9.79 15.99
N ALA A 86 8.94 -8.74 15.76
CA ALA A 86 10.06 -8.41 16.64
C ALA A 86 9.60 -8.00 18.04
N PHE A 87 8.51 -7.24 18.15
CA PHE A 87 7.94 -6.83 19.44
C PHE A 87 7.37 -8.01 20.22
N ASP A 88 6.67 -8.93 19.54
CA ASP A 88 6.18 -10.16 20.15
C ASP A 88 7.34 -11.04 20.66
N LEU A 89 8.42 -11.18 19.87
CA LEU A 89 9.61 -11.91 20.32
C LEU A 89 10.27 -11.25 21.54
N LEU A 90 10.38 -9.92 21.55
CA LEU A 90 10.92 -9.18 22.68
C LEU A 90 10.09 -9.37 23.94
N ASP A 91 8.75 -9.37 23.83
CA ASP A 91 7.87 -9.61 24.98
C ASP A 91 8.06 -11.02 25.57
N VAL A 92 8.22 -12.04 24.71
CA VAL A 92 8.52 -13.42 25.13
C VAL A 92 9.87 -13.49 25.86
N LEU A 93 10.92 -12.88 25.30
CA LEU A 93 12.26 -12.90 25.89
C LEU A 93 12.31 -12.16 27.24
N LEU A 94 11.67 -11.00 27.33
CA LEU A 94 11.59 -10.21 28.57
C LEU A 94 10.78 -10.96 29.65
N SER A 95 9.67 -11.60 29.25
CA SER A 95 8.87 -12.45 30.14
C SER A 95 9.67 -13.64 30.67
N ALA A 96 10.44 -14.32 29.80
CA ALA A 96 11.30 -15.44 30.20
C ALA A 96 12.41 -14.98 31.16
N ALA A 97 13.10 -13.88 30.85
CA ALA A 97 14.14 -13.30 31.70
C ALA A 97 13.60 -12.89 33.08
N ALA A 98 12.40 -12.29 33.13
CA ALA A 98 11.75 -11.91 34.39
C ALA A 98 11.40 -13.12 35.26
N ARG A 99 11.01 -14.26 34.66
CA ARG A 99 10.75 -15.51 35.38
C ARG A 99 12.04 -16.12 35.90
N ALA A 100 13.10 -16.15 35.09
CA ALA A 100 14.41 -16.67 35.49
C ALA A 100 15.04 -15.88 36.65
N LYS A 101 14.71 -14.59 36.82
CA LYS A 101 15.18 -13.77 37.95
C LYS A 101 14.39 -14.00 39.25
N LYS A 102 13.21 -14.61 39.19
CA LYS A 102 12.32 -14.84 40.35
C LYS A 102 12.42 -16.26 40.92
N GLY A 103 13.04 -17.20 40.20
CA GLY A 103 13.42 -18.53 40.68
C GLY A 103 14.89 -18.56 41.03
#